data_AF-A0A438CIV2-F1
#
_entry.id   AF-A0A438CIV2-F1
#
_cell.length_a   1.000
_cell.length_b   1.000
_cell.length_c   1.000
_cell.angle_alpha   90.00
_cell.angle_beta   90.00
_cell.angle_gamma   90.00
#
_symmetry.space_group_name_H-M   'P 1'
#
loop_
_entity.id
_entity.type
_entity.pdbx_description
1 polymer ?
#
loop_
_entity_poly.entity_id
_entity_poly.type
_entity_poly.pdbx_seq_one_letter_code
_entity_poly.pdbx_strand_id
1 'polypeptide(L)'
;MWRLKVADGGNDPYMYSTNNFVGRQIWEFDADYGTPEERAEVEAARENFWKNRFPVKPSCDLLWRMQFARENPCVANLPQIKVQDLKEVTEEVVTTTLRRGLNFYSTIQAHDGHWPGDYGGPMFLLPGLVRADFLNDSCSSICKLTNAICQGGFGAEGAMEKGRKWILDHGGATAITSWGKMWLSVLGAYEWSGNNPLPPEVWLCPYILPIHPGLSLSLSLSV
;
A
#
# COMPACT_ATOMS: atom_id res chain seq x y z
N MET A 1 16.60 3.19 11.20
CA MET A 1 15.73 3.54 10.04
C MET A 1 14.94 2.32 9.59
N TRP A 2 13.88 2.50 8.80
CA TRP A 2 13.14 1.37 8.22
C TRP A 2 13.98 0.68 7.14
N ARG A 3 14.11 -0.64 7.23
CA ARG A 3 14.84 -1.51 6.31
C ARG A 3 13.85 -2.37 5.53
N LEU A 4 14.03 -2.45 4.22
CA LEU A 4 13.31 -3.40 3.38
C LEU A 4 14.06 -4.72 3.32
N LYS A 5 13.34 -5.82 3.55
CA LYS A 5 13.79 -7.19 3.31
C LYS A 5 12.96 -7.79 2.19
N VAL A 6 13.63 -8.40 1.23
CA VAL A 6 13.02 -9.10 0.09
C VAL A 6 13.34 -10.58 0.18
N ALA A 7 12.36 -11.42 -0.16
CA ALA A 7 12.51 -12.88 -0.21
C ALA A 7 13.06 -13.50 1.09
N ASP A 8 12.85 -12.81 2.21
CA ASP A 8 13.23 -13.25 3.55
C ASP A 8 11.96 -13.66 4.30
N GLY A 9 11.94 -14.87 4.83
CA GLY A 9 10.85 -15.35 5.68
C GLY A 9 10.91 -14.82 7.10
N GLY A 10 12.07 -14.34 7.52
CA GLY A 10 12.42 -14.21 8.93
C GLY A 10 12.42 -15.59 9.62
N ASN A 11 13.05 -15.68 10.79
CA ASN A 11 12.89 -16.86 11.66
C ASN A 11 11.57 -16.78 12.45
N ASP A 12 10.49 -16.33 11.81
CA ASP A 12 9.20 -16.13 12.45
C ASP A 12 8.33 -17.40 12.29
N PRO A 13 7.94 -18.07 13.39
CA PRO A 13 7.09 -19.27 13.33
C PRO A 13 5.70 -19.02 12.75
N TYR A 14 5.25 -17.76 12.65
CA TYR A 14 3.97 -17.38 12.05
C TYR A 14 4.08 -17.07 10.55
N MET A 15 5.28 -17.09 9.98
CA MET A 15 5.52 -16.82 8.56
C MET A 15 5.67 -18.13 7.77
N TYR A 16 4.65 -18.47 6.97
CA TYR A 16 4.68 -19.59 6.04
C TYR A 16 4.70 -19.11 4.58
N SER A 17 5.40 -19.84 3.72
CA SER A 17 5.38 -19.62 2.27
C SER A 17 5.54 -20.92 1.50
N THR A 18 4.77 -21.09 0.43
CA THR A 18 4.85 -22.24 -0.47
C THR A 18 5.91 -22.07 -1.56
N ASN A 19 6.39 -20.84 -1.76
CA ASN A 19 7.36 -20.45 -2.80
C ASN A 19 8.67 -19.90 -2.21
N ASN A 20 9.02 -20.28 -0.98
CA ASN A 20 10.22 -19.81 -0.28
C ASN A 20 10.34 -18.26 -0.23
N PHE A 21 9.21 -17.59 0.04
CA PHE A 21 9.10 -16.13 0.21
C PHE A 21 9.43 -15.26 -1.02
N VAL A 22 9.70 -15.85 -2.19
CA VAL A 22 9.98 -15.09 -3.42
C VAL A 22 8.87 -14.07 -3.71
N GLY A 23 9.27 -12.83 -4.00
CA GLY A 23 8.39 -11.68 -4.23
C GLY A 23 7.83 -11.02 -2.96
N ARG A 24 8.08 -11.59 -1.76
CA ARG A 24 7.61 -11.01 -0.49
C ARG A 24 8.51 -9.86 -0.06
N GLN A 25 7.88 -8.80 0.43
CA GLN A 25 8.51 -7.60 0.96
C GLN A 25 8.13 -7.41 2.42
N ILE A 26 9.13 -7.17 3.27
CA ILE A 26 8.93 -6.94 4.71
C ILE A 26 9.67 -5.66 5.09
N TRP A 27 8.97 -4.77 5.78
CA TRP A 27 9.57 -3.58 6.38
C TRP A 27 9.81 -3.82 7.87
N GLU A 28 11.06 -3.69 8.29
CA GLU A 28 11.48 -3.82 9.68
C GLU A 28 12.12 -2.50 10.13
N PHE A 29 11.83 -2.07 11.35
CA PHE A 29 12.51 -0.92 11.93
C PHE A 29 13.74 -1.39 12.70
N ASP A 30 14.92 -0.91 12.29
CA ASP A 30 16.19 -1.17 12.95
C ASP A 30 16.89 0.16 13.23
N ALA A 31 17.10 0.48 14.52
CA ALA A 31 17.68 1.76 14.93
C ALA A 31 19.13 1.94 14.44
N ASP A 32 19.89 0.85 14.37
CA ASP A 32 21.32 0.85 14.08
C ASP A 32 21.63 0.58 12.60
N TYR A 33 20.61 0.29 11.79
CA TYR A 33 20.77 0.04 10.36
C TYR A 33 21.33 1.26 9.62
N GLY A 34 22.27 0.98 8.71
CA GLY A 34 22.94 1.94 7.83
C GLY A 34 24.02 2.80 8.48
N THR A 35 24.68 3.64 7.68
CA THR A 35 25.63 4.63 8.19
C THR A 35 24.89 5.87 8.74
N PRO A 36 25.53 6.71 9.59
CA PRO A 36 24.94 7.95 10.07
C PRO A 36 24.46 8.88 8.94
N GLU A 37 25.19 8.93 7.83
CA GLU A 37 24.85 9.70 6.65
C GLU A 37 23.55 9.18 6.00
N GLU A 38 23.41 7.86 5.89
CA GLU A 38 22.21 7.23 5.33
C GLU A 38 20.97 7.54 6.17
N ARG A 39 21.12 7.47 7.49
CA ARG A 39 20.05 7.83 8.42
C ARG A 39 19.66 9.31 8.30
N ALA A 40 20.64 10.19 8.09
CA ALA A 40 20.40 11.61 7.88
C ALA A 40 19.64 11.89 6.56
N GLU A 41 19.94 11.16 5.48
CA GLU A 41 19.20 11.26 4.22
C GLU A 41 17.74 10.82 4.37
N VAL A 42 17.50 9.70 5.06
CA VAL A 42 16.14 9.21 5.35
C VAL A 42 15.37 10.21 6.19
N GLU A 43 16.02 10.82 7.18
CA GLU A 43 15.41 11.83 8.03
C GLU A 43 15.09 13.11 7.26
N ALA A 44 16.00 13.56 6.37
CA ALA A 44 15.75 14.69 5.48
C ALA A 44 14.56 14.42 4.53
N ALA A 45 14.44 13.19 4.01
CA ALA A 45 13.30 12.78 3.19
C ALA A 45 11.99 12.81 3.99
N ARG A 46 12.02 12.37 5.26
CA ARG A 46 10.88 12.42 6.20
C ARG A 46 10.45 13.85 6.48
N GLU A 47 11.40 14.76 6.76
CA GLU A 47 11.10 16.17 6.97
C GLU A 47 10.54 16.85 5.71
N ASN A 48 11.09 16.52 4.54
CA ASN A 48 10.62 17.06 3.28
C ASN A 48 9.18 16.63 2.98
N PHE A 49 8.86 15.35 3.20
CA PHE A 49 7.49 14.84 3.15
C PHE A 49 6.60 15.64 4.11
N TRP A 50 7.02 15.79 5.37
CA TRP A 50 6.24 16.50 6.37
C TRP A 50 5.91 17.92 5.94
N LYS A 51 6.91 18.70 5.50
CA LYS A 51 6.73 20.09 5.07
C LYS A 51 5.82 20.21 3.84
N ASN A 52 5.84 19.23 2.94
CA ASN A 52 5.17 19.30 1.64
C ASN A 52 3.96 18.36 1.45
N ARG A 53 3.52 17.63 2.47
CA ARG A 53 2.48 16.59 2.36
C ARG A 53 1.11 17.05 1.84
N PHE A 54 0.77 18.32 2.05
CA PHE A 54 -0.48 18.93 1.56
C PHE A 54 -0.33 19.58 0.18
N PRO A 55 0.74 20.34 -0.13
CA PRO A 55 0.92 20.94 -1.45
C PRO A 55 1.39 19.96 -2.52
N VAL A 56 2.09 18.89 -2.15
CA VAL A 56 2.69 17.93 -3.09
C VAL A 56 2.13 16.55 -2.80
N LYS A 57 1.64 15.86 -3.84
CA LYS A 57 1.27 14.46 -3.73
C LYS A 57 2.54 13.64 -3.46
N PRO A 58 2.69 13.05 -2.26
CA PRO A 58 3.89 12.33 -1.93
C PRO A 58 3.92 11.00 -2.67
N SER A 59 5.12 10.58 -3.04
CA SER A 59 5.37 9.24 -3.54
C SER A 59 5.87 8.40 -2.38
N CYS A 60 5.12 7.36 -1.99
CA CYS A 60 5.49 6.44 -0.90
C CYS A 60 6.73 5.60 -1.23
N ASP A 61 7.22 5.72 -2.46
CA ASP A 61 8.21 4.86 -3.06
C ASP A 61 9.67 5.36 -2.86
N LEU A 62 9.83 6.57 -2.30
CA LEU A 62 11.13 7.23 -2.22
C LEU A 62 12.11 6.49 -1.31
N LEU A 63 11.63 6.03 -0.15
CA LEU A 63 12.48 5.37 0.85
C LEU A 63 13.06 4.05 0.32
N TRP A 64 12.25 3.26 -0.40
CA TRP A 64 12.74 2.03 -0.99
C TRP A 64 13.65 2.31 -2.19
N ARG A 65 13.33 3.29 -3.04
CA ARG A 65 14.21 3.68 -4.16
C ARG A 65 15.61 4.09 -3.67
N MET A 66 15.71 4.78 -2.54
CA MET A 66 16.99 5.10 -1.91
C MET A 66 17.79 3.85 -1.53
N GLN A 67 17.14 2.80 -1.02
CA GLN A 67 17.80 1.54 -0.65
C GLN A 67 18.23 0.75 -1.90
N PHE A 68 17.37 0.60 -2.91
CA PHE A 68 17.73 -0.13 -4.13
C PHE A 68 18.75 0.58 -5.00
N ALA A 69 18.71 1.92 -5.09
CA ALA A 69 19.72 2.67 -5.81
C ALA A 69 21.14 2.46 -5.25
N ARG A 70 21.25 2.09 -3.97
CA ARG A 70 22.52 1.70 -3.33
C ARG A 70 22.92 0.27 -3.65
N GLU A 71 21.97 -0.67 -3.57
CA GLU A 71 22.22 -2.10 -3.83
C GLU A 71 22.56 -2.35 -5.31
N ASN A 72 21.90 -1.63 -6.22
CA ASN A 72 22.07 -1.74 -7.66
C ASN A 72 22.45 -0.37 -8.27
N PRO A 73 23.73 0.05 -8.17
CA PRO A 73 24.17 1.32 -8.71
C PRO A 73 23.94 1.41 -10.23
N CYS A 74 23.32 2.49 -10.68
CA CYS A 74 23.14 2.71 -12.12
C CYS A 74 24.48 2.96 -12.80
N VAL A 75 24.81 2.16 -13.82
CA VAL A 75 26.10 2.25 -14.54
C VAL A 75 26.17 3.49 -15.46
N ALA A 76 25.04 4.03 -15.90
CA ALA A 76 25.01 5.09 -16.91
C ALA A 76 23.97 6.20 -16.61
N ASN A 77 24.49 7.40 -16.31
CA ASN A 77 23.68 8.58 -16.05
C ASN A 77 23.34 9.30 -17.38
N LEU A 78 22.32 8.80 -18.08
CA LEU A 78 21.90 9.33 -19.38
C LEU A 78 21.13 10.65 -19.22
N PRO A 79 21.36 11.66 -20.08
CA PRO A 79 20.72 12.97 -19.96
C PRO A 79 19.20 12.89 -20.10
N GLN A 80 18.48 13.78 -19.41
CA GLN A 80 17.02 13.88 -19.55
C GLN A 80 16.73 14.76 -20.75
N ILE A 81 16.22 14.16 -21.83
CA ILE A 81 15.78 14.92 -22.99
C ILE A 81 14.31 15.25 -22.80
N LYS A 82 13.98 16.54 -22.64
CA LYS A 82 12.60 17.02 -22.59
C LYS A 82 12.20 17.47 -23.99
N VAL A 83 11.34 16.70 -24.63
CA VAL A 83 10.79 17.03 -25.94
C VAL A 83 9.55 17.89 -25.75
N GLN A 84 9.48 19.04 -26.40
CA GLN A 84 8.30 19.93 -26.33
C GLN A 84 7.38 19.73 -27.53
N ASP A 85 7.94 19.39 -28.70
CA ASP A 85 7.19 19.19 -29.94
C ASP A 85 7.43 17.81 -30.56
N LEU A 86 6.36 17.21 -31.10
CA LEU A 86 6.41 15.91 -31.78
C LEU A 86 7.38 15.87 -32.97
N LYS A 87 7.70 17.04 -33.55
CA LYS A 87 8.65 17.19 -34.67
C LYS A 87 10.11 17.02 -34.25
N GLU A 88 10.41 17.10 -32.96
CA GLU A 88 11.75 16.95 -32.39
C GLU A 88 12.03 15.49 -31.98
N VAL A 89 11.07 14.58 -32.17
CA VAL A 89 11.21 13.16 -31.84
C VAL A 89 12.05 12.46 -32.91
N THR A 90 13.33 12.30 -32.62
CA THR A 90 14.26 11.50 -33.43
C THR A 90 14.47 10.11 -32.81
N GLU A 91 14.95 9.16 -33.61
CA GLU A 91 15.30 7.81 -33.12
C GLU A 91 16.33 7.85 -31.99
N GLU A 92 17.27 8.80 -32.03
CA GLU A 92 18.27 9.00 -30.98
C GLU A 92 17.64 9.45 -29.65
N VAL A 93 16.68 10.38 -29.72
CA VAL A 93 15.94 10.85 -28.54
C VAL A 93 15.13 9.70 -27.92
N VAL A 94 14.47 8.90 -28.76
CA VAL A 94 13.71 7.73 -28.31
C VAL A 94 14.64 6.69 -27.68
N THR A 95 15.74 6.34 -28.35
CA THR A 95 16.71 5.36 -27.88
C THR A 95 17.35 5.78 -26.56
N THR A 96 17.73 7.05 -26.43
CA THR A 96 18.31 7.60 -25.19
C THR A 96 17.30 7.57 -24.05
N THR A 97 16.05 7.95 -24.33
CA THR A 97 14.96 7.91 -23.34
C THR A 97 14.65 6.49 -22.89
N LEU A 98 14.58 5.53 -23.81
CA LEU A 98 14.34 4.11 -23.50
C LEU A 98 15.50 3.52 -22.69
N ARG A 99 16.75 3.75 -23.10
CA ARG A 99 17.92 3.30 -22.34
C ARG A 99 17.95 3.89 -20.94
N ARG A 100 17.59 5.17 -20.79
CA ARG A 100 17.47 5.82 -19.48
C ARG A 100 16.37 5.16 -18.62
N GLY A 101 15.21 4.86 -19.22
CA GLY A 101 14.13 4.15 -18.55
C GLY A 101 14.55 2.76 -18.10
N LEU A 102 15.15 1.97 -18.98
CA LEU A 102 15.66 0.62 -18.67
C LEU A 102 16.73 0.66 -17.58
N ASN A 103 17.67 1.60 -17.66
CA ASN A 103 18.70 1.79 -16.64
C ASN A 103 18.11 2.13 -15.26
N PHE A 104 17.03 2.91 -15.24
CA PHE A 104 16.29 3.17 -13.99
C PHE A 104 15.56 1.92 -13.49
N TYR A 105 14.83 1.23 -14.35
CA TYR A 105 14.12 0.00 -13.96
C TYR A 105 15.06 -1.11 -13.49
N SER A 106 16.29 -1.18 -14.03
CA SER A 106 17.29 -2.12 -13.54
C SER A 106 17.80 -1.78 -12.14
N THR A 107 17.84 -0.50 -11.75
CA THR A 107 18.29 -0.14 -10.39
C THR A 107 17.28 -0.51 -9.31
N ILE A 108 16.00 -0.57 -9.67
CA ILE A 108 14.90 -0.90 -8.75
C ILE A 108 14.48 -2.37 -8.78
N GLN A 109 15.20 -3.22 -9.52
CA GLN A 109 14.93 -4.66 -9.54
C GLN A 109 15.43 -5.30 -8.24
N ALA A 110 14.61 -6.14 -7.62
CA ALA A 110 15.03 -6.89 -6.45
C ALA A 110 15.92 -8.09 -6.80
N HIS A 111 16.70 -8.56 -5.82
CA HIS A 111 17.68 -9.63 -6.02
C HIS A 111 17.05 -10.98 -6.41
N ASP A 112 15.77 -11.21 -6.09
CA ASP A 112 14.98 -12.36 -6.50
C ASP A 112 14.30 -12.16 -7.88
N GLY A 113 14.57 -11.03 -8.53
CA GLY A 113 14.16 -10.70 -9.89
C GLY A 113 12.84 -9.95 -10.02
N HIS A 114 12.08 -9.77 -8.93
CA HIS A 114 10.80 -9.04 -8.97
C HIS A 114 11.00 -7.52 -8.91
N TRP A 115 9.95 -6.76 -9.27
CA TRP A 115 9.90 -5.31 -9.07
C TRP A 115 8.96 -4.97 -7.91
N PRO A 116 9.50 -4.49 -6.78
CA PRO A 116 8.66 -4.04 -5.68
C PRO A 116 7.92 -2.76 -6.06
N GLY A 117 6.71 -2.61 -5.53
CA GLY A 117 5.87 -1.45 -5.80
C GLY A 117 4.84 -1.26 -4.71
N ASP A 118 4.59 -0.01 -4.35
CA ASP A 118 3.46 0.33 -3.49
C ASP A 118 2.17 0.17 -4.29
N TYR A 119 1.34 -0.80 -3.86
CA TYR A 119 0.02 -1.06 -4.41
C TYR A 119 -1.10 -0.64 -3.43
N GLY A 120 -0.90 0.49 -2.77
CA GLY A 120 -1.93 1.17 -2.00
C GLY A 120 -3.03 1.78 -2.88
N GLY A 121 -4.01 2.41 -2.23
CA GLY A 121 -5.09 3.15 -2.90
C GLY A 121 -6.44 2.95 -2.23
N PRO A 122 -6.97 1.71 -2.17
CA PRO A 122 -8.26 1.47 -1.56
C PRO A 122 -8.24 1.73 -0.04
N MET A 123 -8.88 2.82 0.39
CA MET A 123 -8.92 3.21 1.81
C MET A 123 -9.85 2.35 2.68
N PHE A 124 -10.57 1.38 2.10
CA PHE A 124 -11.47 0.48 2.84
C PHE A 124 -10.80 -0.81 3.33
N LEU A 125 -9.54 -1.08 2.94
CA LEU A 125 -8.80 -2.29 3.35
C LEU A 125 -8.25 -2.16 4.76
N LEU A 126 -7.62 -1.03 5.07
CA LEU A 126 -6.99 -0.78 6.38
C LEU A 126 -7.98 -0.87 7.56
N PRO A 127 -9.21 -0.29 7.50
CA PRO A 127 -10.19 -0.44 8.58
C PRO A 127 -10.59 -1.90 8.87
N GLY A 128 -10.62 -2.76 7.85
CA GLY A 128 -10.89 -4.18 8.02
C GLY A 128 -9.73 -4.91 8.73
N LEU A 129 -8.48 -4.60 8.35
CA LEU A 129 -7.28 -5.17 8.95
C LEU A 129 -7.08 -4.76 10.41
N VAL A 130 -7.19 -3.47 10.72
CA VAL A 130 -7.08 -2.94 12.11
C VAL A 130 -8.06 -3.65 13.05
N ARG A 131 -9.26 -3.96 12.54
CA ARG A 131 -10.26 -4.72 13.30
C ARG A 131 -9.88 -6.18 13.48
N ALA A 132 -9.48 -6.87 12.41
CA ALA A 132 -9.11 -8.29 12.50
C ALA A 132 -8.02 -8.47 13.56
N ASP A 133 -7.06 -7.55 13.60
CA ASP A 133 -6.02 -7.48 14.62
C ASP A 133 -6.59 -7.22 16.02
N PHE A 134 -7.52 -6.27 16.17
CA PHE A 134 -8.20 -5.98 17.45
C PHE A 134 -8.97 -7.19 18.01
N LEU A 135 -9.71 -7.93 17.18
CA LEU A 135 -10.47 -9.10 17.60
C LEU A 135 -9.58 -10.28 18.01
N ASN A 136 -8.41 -10.41 17.38
CA ASN A 136 -7.47 -11.50 17.63
C ASN A 136 -6.42 -11.16 18.71
N ASP A 137 -6.60 -10.05 19.45
CA ASP A 137 -5.62 -9.49 20.40
C ASP A 137 -4.18 -9.44 19.85
N SER A 138 -4.09 -9.30 18.53
CA SER A 138 -2.85 -9.36 17.78
C SER A 138 -2.38 -7.93 17.57
N CYS A 139 -1.47 -7.47 18.43
CA CYS A 139 -0.94 -6.10 18.35
C CYS A 139 0.13 -5.99 17.25
N SER A 140 -0.34 -6.06 15.99
CA SER A 140 0.50 -5.88 14.81
C SER A 140 1.07 -4.46 14.73
N SER A 141 2.07 -4.27 13.86
CA SER A 141 2.63 -2.95 13.53
C SER A 141 1.57 -1.96 13.02
N ILE A 142 0.45 -2.45 12.46
CA ILE A 142 -0.65 -1.63 11.93
C ILE A 142 -1.42 -0.94 13.05
N CYS A 143 -1.72 -1.64 14.15
CA CYS A 143 -2.38 -1.06 15.32
C CYS A 143 -1.50 0.01 16.00
N LYS A 144 -0.19 -0.24 16.09
CA LYS A 144 0.79 0.73 16.63
C LYS A 144 0.88 1.99 15.75
N LEU A 145 0.92 1.82 14.44
CA LEU A 145 0.93 2.93 13.48
C LEU A 145 -0.36 3.76 13.57
N THR A 146 -1.51 3.09 13.65
CA THR A 146 -2.82 3.75 13.76
C THR A 146 -2.92 4.53 15.08
N ASN A 147 -2.48 3.96 16.19
CA ASN A 147 -2.42 4.65 17.48
C ASN A 147 -1.47 5.86 17.45
N ALA A 148 -0.30 5.75 16.81
CA ALA A 148 0.63 6.88 16.68
C ALA A 148 0.05 8.03 15.82
N ILE A 149 -0.72 7.69 14.79
CA ILE A 149 -1.47 8.68 13.97
C ILE A 149 -2.58 9.32 14.80
N CYS A 150 -3.37 8.54 15.55
CA CYS A 150 -4.48 9.01 16.37
C CYS A 150 -4.02 9.85 17.58
N GLN A 151 -2.87 9.55 18.18
CA GLN A 151 -2.31 10.28 19.33
C GLN A 151 -1.63 11.60 18.94
N GLY A 152 -1.80 12.07 17.70
CA GLY A 152 -1.37 13.41 17.29
C GLY A 152 0.12 13.52 16.91
N GLY A 153 0.90 12.44 16.99
CA GLY A 153 2.31 12.42 16.60
C GLY A 153 2.58 12.78 15.12
N PHE A 154 1.53 12.71 14.28
CA PHE A 154 1.56 13.07 12.86
C PHE A 154 0.62 14.23 12.49
N GLY A 155 0.36 15.16 13.42
CA GLY A 155 -0.36 16.41 13.11
C GLY A 155 -1.86 16.20 12.85
N ALA A 156 -2.43 15.21 13.51
CA ALA A 156 -3.85 14.87 13.48
C ALA A 156 -4.68 15.69 14.49
N GLU A 157 -4.15 16.80 15.01
CA GLU A 157 -4.85 17.64 15.99
C GLU A 157 -6.15 18.18 15.39
N GLY A 158 -7.29 17.81 15.97
CA GLY A 158 -8.61 18.16 15.43
C GLY A 158 -9.08 17.32 14.22
N ALA A 159 -8.30 16.35 13.74
CA ALA A 159 -8.65 15.57 12.55
C ALA A 159 -9.84 14.64 12.81
N MET A 160 -9.91 14.05 14.00
CA MET A 160 -11.01 13.18 14.43
C MET A 160 -12.31 13.98 14.56
N GLU A 161 -12.26 15.19 15.11
CA GLU A 161 -13.40 16.09 15.26
C GLU A 161 -13.94 16.53 13.89
N LYS A 162 -13.04 16.91 12.98
CA LYS A 162 -13.40 17.26 11.59
C LYS A 162 -14.01 16.08 10.85
N GLY A 163 -13.40 14.90 10.96
CA GLY A 163 -13.91 13.67 10.36
C GLY A 163 -15.29 13.29 10.91
N ARG A 164 -15.46 13.33 12.24
CA ARG A 164 -16.76 13.09 12.89
C ARG A 164 -17.81 14.08 12.42
N LYS A 165 -17.49 15.38 12.38
CA LYS A 165 -18.42 16.41 11.88
C LYS A 165 -18.84 16.11 10.45
N TRP A 166 -17.88 15.83 9.56
CA TRP A 166 -18.17 15.50 8.17
C TRP A 166 -19.09 14.28 8.04
N ILE A 167 -18.84 13.20 8.79
CA ILE A 167 -19.69 12.00 8.79
C ILE A 167 -21.12 12.35 9.23
N LEU A 168 -21.27 13.12 10.31
CA LEU A 168 -22.58 13.53 10.82
C LEU A 168 -23.34 14.41 9.81
N ASP A 169 -22.64 15.35 9.15
CA ASP A 169 -23.21 16.24 8.14
C ASP A 169 -23.66 15.48 6.87
N HIS A 170 -23.18 14.24 6.65
CA HIS A 170 -23.51 13.39 5.48
C HIS A 170 -24.43 12.20 5.82
N GLY A 171 -25.26 12.32 6.87
CA GLY A 171 -26.24 11.30 7.23
C GLY A 171 -25.72 10.24 8.19
N GLY A 172 -24.50 10.41 8.72
CA GLY A 172 -23.93 9.55 9.74
C GLY A 172 -23.58 8.14 9.27
N ALA A 173 -23.37 7.25 10.23
CA ALA A 173 -22.99 5.86 9.96
C ALA A 173 -24.11 5.03 9.31
N THR A 174 -25.36 5.47 9.35
CA THR A 174 -26.50 4.76 8.75
C THR A 174 -26.53 4.88 7.22
N ALA A 175 -25.95 5.94 6.67
CA ALA A 175 -25.82 6.18 5.23
C ALA A 175 -24.62 5.49 4.58
N ILE A 176 -23.81 4.75 5.35
CA ILE A 176 -22.63 4.05 4.84
C ILE A 176 -23.01 2.90 3.87
N THR A 177 -22.10 2.56 2.96
CA THR A 177 -22.28 1.45 2.01
C THR A 177 -22.33 0.09 2.70
N SER A 178 -22.81 -0.94 2.00
CA SER A 178 -23.04 -2.30 2.54
C SER A 178 -21.81 -2.91 3.22
N TRP A 179 -20.62 -2.78 2.61
CA TRP A 179 -19.37 -3.24 3.22
C TRP A 179 -19.02 -2.47 4.50
N GLY A 180 -19.29 -1.16 4.54
CA GLY A 180 -19.11 -0.37 5.75
C GLY A 180 -20.04 -0.81 6.87
N LYS A 181 -21.31 -1.10 6.56
CA LYS A 181 -22.28 -1.63 7.53
C LYS A 181 -21.86 -2.99 8.07
N MET A 182 -21.43 -3.89 7.19
CA MET A 182 -20.90 -5.20 7.57
C MET A 182 -19.76 -5.05 8.57
N TRP A 183 -18.79 -4.17 8.29
CA TRP A 183 -17.74 -3.88 9.25
C TRP A 183 -18.35 -3.33 10.55
N LEU A 184 -19.12 -2.25 10.55
CA LEU A 184 -19.69 -1.71 11.80
C LEU A 184 -20.47 -2.76 12.62
N SER A 185 -21.15 -3.71 11.97
CA SER A 185 -21.84 -4.82 12.64
C SER A 185 -20.91 -5.84 13.28
N VAL A 186 -19.83 -6.23 12.62
CA VAL A 186 -18.77 -7.04 13.25
C VAL A 186 -18.17 -6.31 14.47
N LEU A 187 -18.27 -4.98 14.56
CA LEU A 187 -17.71 -4.17 15.64
C LEU A 187 -18.67 -4.08 16.83
N GLY A 188 -19.92 -4.55 16.67
CA GLY A 188 -21.00 -4.30 17.61
C GLY A 188 -21.53 -2.86 17.58
N ALA A 189 -21.09 -2.03 16.64
CA ALA A 189 -21.49 -0.62 16.52
C ALA A 189 -22.69 -0.40 15.56
N TYR A 190 -23.14 -1.46 14.88
CA TYR A 190 -24.30 -1.44 13.98
C TYR A 190 -25.04 -2.76 14.05
N GLU A 191 -26.37 -2.74 14.04
CA GLU A 191 -27.16 -3.97 14.16
C GLU A 191 -27.05 -4.82 12.88
N TRP A 192 -26.86 -6.14 13.03
CA TRP A 192 -26.75 -7.06 11.88
C TRP A 192 -27.99 -7.03 10.98
N SER A 193 -29.18 -6.81 11.56
CA SER A 193 -30.45 -6.68 10.84
C SER A 193 -30.50 -5.50 9.85
N GLY A 194 -29.61 -4.51 10.01
CA GLY A 194 -29.49 -3.38 9.08
C GLY A 194 -28.65 -3.68 7.82
N ASN A 195 -28.11 -4.90 7.70
CA ASN A 195 -27.42 -5.36 6.49
C ASN A 195 -28.37 -6.12 5.57
N ASN A 196 -28.15 -6.02 4.26
CA ASN A 196 -28.80 -6.94 3.33
C ASN A 196 -28.29 -8.37 3.59
N PRO A 197 -29.16 -9.37 3.61
CA PRO A 197 -28.77 -10.75 3.89
C PRO A 197 -27.84 -11.27 2.80
N LEU A 198 -26.80 -12.01 3.22
CA LEU A 198 -25.91 -12.78 2.37
C LEU A 198 -26.10 -14.27 2.70
N PRO A 199 -27.17 -14.91 2.18
CA PRO A 199 -27.52 -16.27 2.55
C PRO A 199 -26.44 -17.25 2.07
N PRO A 200 -25.79 -18.01 2.97
CA PRO A 200 -24.78 -19.01 2.57
C PRO A 200 -25.38 -20.13 1.69
N GLU A 201 -26.70 -20.34 1.74
CA GLU A 201 -27.43 -21.34 0.96
C GLU A 201 -27.31 -21.11 -0.55
N VAL A 202 -26.97 -19.89 -1.00
CA VAL A 202 -26.73 -19.61 -2.42
C VAL A 202 -25.58 -20.44 -3.01
N TRP A 203 -24.64 -20.90 -2.16
CA TRP A 203 -23.57 -21.82 -2.56
C TRP A 203 -24.06 -23.25 -2.81
N LEU A 204 -25.26 -23.61 -2.34
CA LEU A 204 -25.90 -24.91 -2.60
C LEU A 204 -26.69 -24.93 -3.90
N CYS A 205 -26.86 -23.78 -4.55
CA CYS A 205 -27.51 -23.71 -5.85
C CYS A 205 -26.75 -24.53 -6.90
N PRO A 206 -27.43 -25.16 -7.86
CA PRO A 206 -26.75 -25.76 -9.01
C PRO A 206 -25.95 -24.70 -9.80
N TYR A 207 -24.75 -25.06 -10.27
CA TYR A 207 -23.88 -24.20 -11.09
C TYR A 207 -24.53 -23.67 -12.37
N ILE A 208 -25.63 -24.26 -12.85
CA ILE A 208 -26.38 -23.78 -14.02
C ILE A 208 -27.15 -22.48 -13.73
N LEU A 209 -27.38 -22.14 -12.47
CA LEU A 209 -28.13 -20.94 -12.11
C LEU A 209 -27.23 -19.69 -12.20
N PRO A 210 -27.70 -18.59 -12.80
CA PRO A 210 -26.91 -17.36 -12.98
C PRO A 210 -26.55 -16.64 -11.67
N ILE A 211 -27.18 -17.03 -10.57
CA ILE A 211 -26.92 -16.51 -9.22
C ILE A 211 -25.86 -17.32 -8.46
N HIS A 212 -25.37 -18.43 -9.03
CA HIS A 212 -24.38 -19.27 -8.37
C HIS A 212 -23.05 -18.48 -8.20
N PRO A 213 -22.51 -18.34 -6.98
CA PRO A 213 -21.33 -17.49 -6.73
C PRO A 213 -20.10 -17.83 -7.59
N GLY A 214 -19.94 -19.11 -7.95
CA GLY A 214 -18.84 -19.58 -8.81
C GLY A 214 -18.87 -19.04 -10.25
N LEU A 215 -19.98 -18.44 -10.70
CA LEU A 215 -20.08 -17.80 -12.02
C LEU A 215 -19.90 -16.27 -11.97
N SER A 216 -20.07 -15.66 -10.80
CA SER A 216 -20.19 -14.20 -10.66
C SER A 216 -18.88 -13.42 -10.72
N LEU A 217 -17.72 -14.09 -10.68
CA LEU A 217 -16.40 -13.43 -10.60
C LEU A 217 -15.42 -13.78 -11.74
N SER A 218 -15.72 -14.76 -12.60
CA SER A 218 -14.80 -15.18 -13.67
C SER A 218 -15.08 -14.54 -15.04
N LEU A 219 -16.15 -13.77 -15.20
CA LEU A 219 -16.57 -13.17 -16.48
C LEU A 219 -15.75 -11.94 -16.96
N SER A 220 -14.51 -11.73 -16.51
CA SER A 220 -13.69 -10.58 -16.97
C SER A 220 -12.29 -10.88 -17.52
N LEU A 221 -11.91 -12.15 -17.74
CA LEU A 221 -10.59 -12.47 -18.33
C LEU A 221 -10.66 -13.44 -19.52
N SER A 222 -11.65 -13.24 -20.40
CA SER A 222 -11.68 -13.87 -21.72
C SER A 222 -12.02 -12.82 -22.76
N VAL A 223 -11.05 -11.95 -23.03
CA VAL A 223 -10.95 -11.16 -24.27
C VAL A 223 -9.51 -11.27 -24.75
#